data_AF-A0AB94IBI3-F1
#
_entry.id   AF-A0AB94IBI3-F1
#
_cell.length_a   1.000
_cell.length_b   1.000
_cell.length_c   1.000
_cell.angle_alpha   90.00
_cell.angle_beta   90.00
_cell.angle_gamma   90.00
#
_symmetry.space_group_name_H-M   'P 1'
#
loop_
_entity.id
_entity.type
_entity.pdbx_description
1 polymer ?
#
loop_
_entity_poly.entity_id
_entity_poly.type
_entity_poly.pdbx_seq_one_letter_code
_entity_poly.pdbx_strand_id
1 'polypeptide(L)'
;MKKKYISYLMFCMLPFGVYAQESTIKNNANKSIYRNNKNTCFEKSIDHLPLNRKHKNTEYKIANLENCKIADLDLWSCEPDFRYIPIPSKDGIDAILVPQDCGDFPYRLYLLIIKDNQIRSNLYVEGEWYEPGNNEDLIEKTQFTLSKNFIITVKTEYDNNLTTKHYYLHQDGYIKQQK
;
A
#
# COMPACT_ATOMS: atom_id res chain seq x y z
N MET A 1 -9.12 -69.13 -73.04
CA MET A 1 -10.57 -69.13 -72.77
C MET A 1 -10.99 -67.66 -72.57
N LYS A 2 -11.53 -66.98 -73.58
CA LYS A 2 -12.96 -66.72 -73.91
C LYS A 2 -13.79 -65.96 -72.84
N LYS A 3 -14.16 -64.72 -73.24
CA LYS A 3 -15.40 -63.92 -73.00
C LYS A 3 -15.60 -63.26 -71.61
N LYS A 4 -15.73 -61.92 -71.50
CA LYS A 4 -16.86 -60.99 -71.85
C LYS A 4 -18.09 -61.26 -70.95
N TYR A 5 -18.79 -60.32 -70.26
CA TYR A 5 -19.26 -58.97 -70.60
C TYR A 5 -20.09 -58.34 -69.43
N ILE A 6 -20.20 -56.98 -69.38
CA ILE A 6 -21.41 -56.11 -69.16
C ILE A 6 -22.19 -56.20 -67.82
N SER A 7 -22.81 -55.18 -67.21
CA SER A 7 -22.92 -53.70 -67.31
C SER A 7 -24.04 -53.29 -66.32
N TYR A 8 -24.27 -51.98 -66.20
CA TYR A 8 -25.39 -51.24 -65.59
C TYR A 8 -25.39 -51.09 -64.05
N LEU A 9 -25.88 -50.03 -63.41
CA LEU A 9 -26.27 -48.63 -63.69
C LEU A 9 -27.01 -48.21 -62.41
N MET A 10 -26.77 -47.01 -61.85
CA MET A 10 -27.83 -46.05 -61.50
C MET A 10 -27.37 -45.02 -60.46
N PHE A 11 -27.62 -43.79 -60.87
CA PHE A 11 -27.82 -42.57 -60.10
C PHE A 11 -28.61 -42.77 -58.79
N CYS A 12 -28.22 -42.06 -57.74
CA CYS A 12 -29.19 -41.42 -56.85
C CYS A 12 -28.70 -40.05 -56.37
N MET A 13 -29.65 -39.13 -56.31
CA MET A 13 -29.50 -37.67 -56.19
C MET A 13 -29.20 -37.19 -54.75
N LEU A 14 -28.70 -35.95 -54.67
CA LEU A 14 -28.55 -35.00 -53.55
C LEU A 14 -29.86 -34.79 -52.73
N PRO A 15 -29.96 -33.88 -51.71
CA PRO A 15 -29.00 -33.07 -50.93
C PRO A 15 -29.24 -33.17 -49.38
N PHE A 16 -28.57 -32.32 -48.58
CA PHE A 16 -29.05 -31.59 -47.38
C PHE A 16 -28.05 -31.56 -46.22
N GLY A 17 -27.75 -30.35 -45.74
CA GLY A 17 -27.34 -30.10 -44.36
C GLY A 17 -25.93 -29.55 -44.16
N VAL A 18 -25.72 -28.27 -44.49
CA VAL A 18 -24.67 -27.46 -43.86
C VAL A 18 -25.08 -27.25 -42.41
N TYR A 19 -24.34 -27.83 -41.45
CA TYR A 19 -24.41 -27.43 -40.05
C TYR A 19 -23.32 -26.40 -39.77
N ALA A 20 -23.74 -25.14 -39.59
CA ALA A 20 -22.91 -24.11 -38.99
C ALA A 20 -22.78 -24.42 -37.49
N GLN A 21 -21.54 -24.57 -37.00
CA GLN A 21 -21.27 -24.66 -35.58
C GLN A 21 -20.94 -23.25 -35.06
N GLU A 22 -21.96 -22.63 -34.47
CA GLU A 22 -21.87 -21.36 -33.77
C GLU A 22 -21.06 -21.58 -32.49
N SER A 23 -19.81 -21.12 -32.46
CA SER A 23 -19.02 -21.10 -31.22
C SER A 23 -19.37 -19.84 -30.43
N THR A 24 -20.09 -20.05 -29.35
CA THR A 24 -20.43 -19.04 -28.35
C THR A 24 -19.15 -18.66 -27.58
N ILE A 25 -18.61 -17.48 -27.86
CA ILE A 25 -17.58 -16.86 -27.02
C ILE A 25 -18.27 -16.43 -25.72
N LYS A 26 -18.20 -17.29 -24.70
CA LYS A 26 -18.58 -16.94 -23.34
C LYS A 26 -17.43 -16.18 -22.67
N ASN A 27 -17.76 -14.96 -22.29
CA ASN A 27 -17.05 -14.04 -21.41
C ASN A 27 -16.15 -14.74 -20.39
N ASN A 28 -14.88 -14.36 -20.35
CA ASN A 28 -14.05 -14.59 -19.18
C ASN A 28 -13.18 -13.38 -18.87
N ALA A 29 -13.44 -12.84 -17.68
CA ALA A 29 -12.50 -12.17 -16.81
C ALA A 29 -11.88 -10.85 -17.28
N ASN A 30 -12.62 -9.75 -17.05
CA ASN A 30 -12.00 -8.54 -16.49
C ASN A 30 -11.54 -8.85 -15.05
N LYS A 31 -10.55 -9.73 -14.91
CA LYS A 31 -9.71 -9.77 -13.72
C LYS A 31 -8.73 -8.63 -13.92
N SER A 32 -9.02 -7.47 -13.33
CA SER A 32 -8.05 -6.39 -13.24
C SER A 32 -6.74 -6.99 -12.74
N ILE A 33 -5.73 -6.94 -13.60
CA ILE A 33 -4.40 -7.39 -13.27
C ILE A 33 -3.88 -6.35 -12.26
N TYR A 34 -4.12 -6.58 -10.97
CA TYR A 34 -3.21 -6.07 -9.95
C TYR A 34 -1.86 -6.71 -10.23
N ARG A 35 -1.02 -6.00 -11.01
CA ARG A 35 0.41 -6.31 -11.09
C ARG A 35 0.95 -6.04 -9.70
N ASN A 36 1.02 -7.08 -8.86
CA ASN A 36 1.88 -7.08 -7.69
C ASN A 36 3.31 -6.92 -8.20
N ASN A 37 3.75 -5.67 -8.28
CA ASN A 37 5.06 -5.30 -8.74
C ASN A 37 6.01 -5.62 -7.58
N LYS A 38 6.48 -6.87 -7.49
CA LYS A 38 7.46 -7.35 -6.49
C LYS A 38 8.79 -6.55 -6.49
N ASN A 39 8.91 -5.52 -7.34
CA ASN A 39 10.12 -4.75 -7.61
C ASN A 39 10.05 -3.29 -7.11
N THR A 40 9.01 -2.87 -6.37
CA THR A 40 8.98 -1.52 -5.78
C THR A 40 9.58 -1.52 -4.38
N CYS A 41 10.25 -0.43 -3.98
CA CYS A 41 10.81 -0.26 -2.64
C CYS A 41 9.74 -0.46 -1.55
N PHE A 42 8.63 0.29 -1.66
CA PHE A 42 7.44 0.13 -0.83
C PHE A 42 6.26 -0.30 -1.67
N GLU A 43 5.43 -1.19 -1.12
CA GLU A 43 4.11 -1.49 -1.66
C GLU A 43 3.19 -0.29 -1.46
N LYS A 44 2.34 -0.01 -2.45
CA LYS A 44 1.34 1.06 -2.31
C LYS A 44 0.28 0.67 -1.27
N SER A 45 -0.24 1.69 -0.58
CA SER A 45 -1.35 1.50 0.36
C SER A 45 -2.61 1.09 -0.39
N ILE A 46 -3.36 0.16 0.17
CA ILE A 46 -4.71 -0.21 -0.29
C ILE A 46 -5.79 0.64 0.40
N ASP A 47 -5.41 1.44 1.40
CA ASP A 47 -6.34 2.28 2.12
C ASP A 47 -6.72 3.52 1.32
N HIS A 48 -7.83 4.13 1.74
CA HIS A 48 -8.30 5.39 1.19
C HIS A 48 -8.36 6.45 2.27
N LEU A 49 -8.04 7.70 1.90
CA LEU A 49 -8.21 8.83 2.80
C LEU A 49 -9.71 9.12 2.99
N PRO A 50 -10.16 9.54 4.18
CA PRO A 50 -9.35 9.86 5.36
C PRO A 50 -8.93 8.62 6.16
N LEU A 51 -7.79 8.69 6.84
CA LEU A 51 -7.36 7.70 7.82
C LEU A 51 -7.70 8.17 9.23
N ASN A 52 -8.44 7.34 9.95
CA ASN A 52 -8.80 7.56 11.35
C ASN A 52 -8.89 6.21 12.07
N ARG A 53 -7.74 5.53 12.19
CA ARG A 53 -7.60 4.29 12.93
C ARG A 53 -6.26 4.28 13.65
N LYS A 54 -6.19 3.55 14.75
CA LYS A 54 -4.92 3.25 15.42
C LYS A 54 -4.20 2.16 14.67
N HIS A 55 -2.87 2.22 14.69
CA HIS A 55 -1.99 1.23 14.07
C HIS A 55 -1.28 0.36 15.11
N LYS A 56 -1.56 0.55 16.42
CA LYS A 56 -1.13 -0.39 17.48
C LYS A 56 -1.54 -1.81 17.10
N ASN A 57 -0.59 -2.74 17.09
CA ASN A 57 -0.77 -4.14 16.70
C ASN A 57 -1.07 -4.38 15.20
N THR A 58 -0.82 -3.41 14.32
CA THR A 58 -0.84 -3.64 12.87
C THR A 58 0.41 -4.41 12.44
N GLU A 59 0.23 -5.35 11.51
CA GLU A 59 1.36 -6.05 10.89
C GLU A 59 2.15 -5.09 10.00
N TYR A 60 3.48 -5.07 10.20
CA TYR A 60 4.38 -4.27 9.38
C TYR A 60 4.74 -5.01 8.09
N LYS A 61 4.80 -4.26 6.99
CA LYS A 61 5.44 -4.73 5.76
C LYS A 61 6.95 -4.58 5.85
N ILE A 62 7.68 -5.39 5.10
CA ILE A 62 9.14 -5.29 4.95
C ILE A 62 9.46 -4.64 3.60
N ALA A 63 10.33 -3.63 3.60
CA ALA A 63 10.73 -2.94 2.38
C ALA A 63 11.64 -3.81 1.51
N ASN A 64 11.52 -3.69 0.19
CA ASN A 64 12.45 -4.32 -0.72
C ASN A 64 13.72 -3.45 -0.86
N LEU A 65 14.68 -3.63 0.04
CA LEU A 65 15.87 -2.79 0.15
C LEU A 65 16.76 -2.82 -1.11
N GLU A 66 16.77 -3.91 -1.89
CA GLU A 66 17.49 -3.97 -3.16
C GLU A 66 16.98 -2.93 -4.17
N ASN A 67 15.68 -2.60 -4.09
CA ASN A 67 15.00 -1.63 -4.95
C ASN A 67 14.78 -0.27 -4.28
N CYS A 68 15.19 -0.11 -3.02
CA CYS A 68 15.10 1.14 -2.28
C CYS A 68 16.33 2.00 -2.52
N LYS A 69 16.21 2.96 -3.44
CA LYS A 69 17.27 3.97 -3.69
C LYS A 69 17.03 5.26 -2.91
N ILE A 70 16.50 5.16 -1.69
CA ILE A 70 16.16 6.32 -0.85
C ILE A 70 17.35 6.65 0.04
N ALA A 71 17.82 7.90 -0.04
CA ALA A 71 18.93 8.36 0.80
C ALA A 71 18.57 8.29 2.29
N ASP A 72 19.52 7.81 3.10
CA ASP A 72 19.47 7.77 4.57
C ASP A 72 18.29 6.97 5.14
N LEU A 73 17.75 6.01 4.36
CA LEU A 73 16.61 5.19 4.79
C LEU A 73 16.96 4.28 5.97
N ASP A 74 18.17 3.74 5.97
CA ASP A 74 18.70 2.87 7.02
C ASP A 74 18.73 3.53 8.40
N LEU A 75 18.91 4.86 8.47
CA LEU A 75 18.88 5.62 9.73
C LEU A 75 17.50 5.60 10.41
N TRP A 76 16.45 5.21 9.69
CA TRP A 76 15.09 5.10 10.22
C TRP A 76 14.72 3.66 10.61
N SER A 77 15.63 2.69 10.50
CA SER A 77 15.36 1.32 10.90
C SER A 77 15.84 1.02 12.30
N CYS A 78 14.98 0.42 13.12
CA CYS A 78 15.32 -0.13 14.42
C CYS A 78 15.87 -1.58 14.32
N GLU A 79 15.69 -2.23 13.17
CA GLU A 79 16.04 -3.62 12.92
C GLU A 79 16.79 -3.76 11.59
N PRO A 80 17.42 -4.92 11.30
CA PRO A 80 18.03 -5.17 10.00
C PRO A 80 17.03 -5.05 8.84
N ASP A 81 15.79 -5.51 9.05
CA ASP A 81 14.70 -5.38 8.08
C ASP A 81 13.96 -4.05 8.28
N PHE A 82 13.77 -3.32 7.18
CA PHE A 82 13.04 -2.05 7.23
C PHE A 82 11.53 -2.29 7.29
N ARG A 83 10.95 -2.14 8.49
CA ARG A 83 9.52 -2.28 8.76
C ARG A 83 8.76 -0.99 8.43
N TYR A 84 7.58 -1.10 7.82
CA TYR A 84 6.73 0.06 7.55
C TYR A 84 5.24 -0.28 7.42
N ILE A 85 4.38 0.73 7.51
CA ILE A 85 2.97 0.67 7.12
C ILE A 85 2.76 1.62 5.95
N PRO A 86 2.21 1.17 4.80
CA PRO A 86 2.00 2.03 3.66
C PRO A 86 0.84 3.01 3.89
N ILE A 87 1.10 4.30 3.67
CA ILE A 87 0.08 5.36 3.72
C ILE A 87 -0.25 5.79 2.27
N PRO A 88 -1.50 6.16 1.96
CA PRO A 88 -1.84 6.64 0.63
C PRO A 88 -0.93 7.81 0.23
N SER A 89 -0.35 7.75 -0.97
CA SER A 89 0.46 8.82 -1.54
C SER A 89 -0.40 10.00 -2.00
N LYS A 90 0.18 11.21 -2.08
CA LYS A 90 -0.50 12.39 -2.64
C LYS A 90 0.42 13.12 -3.61
N ASP A 91 -0.09 13.43 -4.80
CA ASP A 91 0.60 14.28 -5.81
C ASP A 91 2.05 13.82 -6.11
N GLY A 92 2.28 12.51 -6.16
CA GLY A 92 3.61 11.93 -6.41
C GLY A 92 4.54 11.94 -5.19
N ILE A 93 4.04 12.29 -4.01
CA ILE A 93 4.74 12.24 -2.73
C ILE A 93 4.29 10.99 -1.97
N ASP A 94 5.24 10.13 -1.64
CA ASP A 94 5.00 8.91 -0.90
C ASP A 94 5.02 9.17 0.61
N ALA A 95 4.21 8.40 1.33
CA ALA A 95 4.11 8.47 2.78
C ALA A 95 4.09 7.06 3.37
N ILE A 96 4.80 6.86 4.47
CA ILE A 96 4.82 5.60 5.21
C ILE A 96 4.86 5.88 6.71
N LEU A 97 4.32 4.98 7.53
CA LEU A 97 4.63 4.95 8.95
C LEU A 97 5.79 4.01 9.19
N VAL A 98 6.73 4.43 10.02
CA VAL A 98 7.90 3.63 10.40
C VAL A 98 7.90 3.48 11.92
N PRO A 99 7.97 2.25 12.44
CA PRO A 99 8.14 2.01 13.85
C PRO A 99 9.52 2.46 14.33
N GLN A 100 9.55 3.13 15.48
CA GLN A 100 10.75 3.57 16.20
C GLN A 100 10.75 2.93 17.59
N ASP A 101 10.80 1.61 17.62
CA ASP A 101 10.63 0.74 18.79
C ASP A 101 11.94 0.11 19.31
N CYS A 102 13.10 0.71 18.99
CA CYS A 102 14.45 0.23 19.38
C CYS A 102 14.97 0.78 20.72
N GLY A 103 14.12 1.35 21.56
CA GLY A 103 14.49 1.84 22.90
C GLY A 103 13.50 1.38 23.96
N ASP A 104 13.44 2.09 25.08
CA ASP A 104 12.49 1.80 26.17
C ASP A 104 11.02 2.11 25.83
N PHE A 105 10.74 2.44 24.56
CA PHE A 105 9.45 2.84 24.04
C PHE A 105 8.91 1.78 23.06
N PRO A 106 8.03 0.88 23.51
CA PRO A 106 7.60 -0.27 22.70
C PRO A 106 6.67 0.10 21.53
N TYR A 107 6.19 1.34 21.45
CA TYR A 107 5.23 1.75 20.45
C TYR A 107 5.35 3.24 20.10
N ARG A 108 6.07 3.53 19.02
CA ARG A 108 6.18 4.87 18.41
C ARG A 108 6.21 4.75 16.90
N LEU A 109 5.36 5.51 16.22
CA LEU A 109 5.28 5.59 14.77
C LEU A 109 5.58 7.00 14.31
N TYR A 110 6.52 7.08 13.37
CA TYR A 110 6.82 8.31 12.64
C TYR A 110 6.25 8.21 11.24
N LEU A 111 5.57 9.27 10.80
CA LEU A 111 5.19 9.47 9.41
C LEU A 111 6.40 10.01 8.66
N LEU A 112 6.93 9.25 7.70
CA LEU A 112 7.96 9.71 6.79
C LEU A 112 7.34 10.14 5.46
N ILE A 113 7.83 11.27 4.95
CA ILE A 113 7.45 11.80 3.64
C ILE A 113 8.63 11.66 2.70
N ILE A 114 8.40 10.96 1.59
CA ILE A 114 9.43 10.60 0.62
C ILE A 114 9.08 11.25 -0.73
N LYS A 115 10.05 11.97 -1.29
CA LYS A 115 9.95 12.59 -2.60
C LYS A 115 11.32 12.63 -3.27
N ASP A 116 11.37 12.32 -4.55
CA ASP A 116 12.61 12.33 -5.35
C ASP A 116 13.70 11.43 -4.74
N ASN A 117 13.28 10.25 -4.23
CA ASN A 117 14.16 9.29 -3.55
C ASN A 117 14.89 9.86 -2.31
N GLN A 118 14.28 10.83 -1.63
CA GLN A 118 14.80 11.40 -0.39
C GLN A 118 13.69 11.49 0.64
N ILE A 119 14.04 11.28 1.91
CA ILE A 119 13.17 11.58 3.04
C ILE A 119 13.17 13.10 3.21
N ARG A 120 12.07 13.75 2.84
CA ARG A 120 11.95 15.21 2.87
C ARG A 120 11.56 15.73 4.26
N SER A 121 10.72 14.99 4.96
CA SER A 121 10.31 15.34 6.31
C SER A 121 9.80 14.12 7.06
N ASN A 122 9.71 14.25 8.38
CA ASN A 122 9.19 13.25 9.27
C ASN A 122 8.32 13.92 10.36
N LEU A 123 7.44 13.14 10.98
CA LEU A 123 6.62 13.62 12.09
C LEU A 123 6.27 12.47 13.04
N TYR A 124 6.44 12.65 14.34
CA TYR A 124 5.89 11.74 15.33
C TYR A 124 4.35 11.87 15.35
N VAL A 125 3.64 10.79 15.06
CA VAL A 125 2.18 10.84 14.82
C VAL A 125 1.38 9.86 15.66
N GLU A 126 1.99 8.81 16.19
CA GLU A 126 1.27 7.82 16.98
C GLU A 126 2.21 7.11 17.94
N GLY A 127 1.81 6.91 19.20
CA GLY A 127 2.64 6.18 20.16
C GLY A 127 2.36 6.50 21.61
N GLU A 128 3.15 5.86 22.46
CA GLU A 128 3.19 6.05 23.91
C GLU A 128 4.61 6.46 24.32
N TRP A 129 4.72 7.44 25.19
CA TRP A 129 5.99 7.87 25.78
C TRP A 129 5.82 8.12 27.28
N TYR A 130 6.84 7.81 28.07
CA TYR A 130 6.90 8.10 29.50
C TYR A 130 8.35 8.44 29.84
N GLU A 131 8.57 9.30 30.82
CA GLU A 131 9.91 9.64 31.29
C GLU A 131 10.42 8.54 32.24
N PRO A 132 11.53 7.84 31.93
CA PRO A 132 12.12 6.86 32.84
C PRO A 132 12.47 7.50 34.19
N GLY A 133 12.07 6.85 35.29
CA GLY A 133 12.32 7.35 36.65
C GLY A 133 11.33 8.42 37.14
N ASN A 134 10.33 8.78 36.34
CA ASN A 134 9.16 9.51 36.79
C ASN A 134 8.01 8.54 37.13
N ASN A 135 6.83 9.05 37.53
CA ASN A 135 5.66 8.21 37.76
C ASN A 135 5.29 7.46 36.47
N GLU A 136 5.37 6.12 36.48
CA GLU A 136 5.04 5.24 35.36
C GLU A 136 3.59 5.41 34.87
N ASP A 137 2.72 6.01 35.69
CA ASP A 137 1.33 6.33 35.33
C ASP A 137 1.22 7.59 34.43
N LEU A 138 2.27 8.42 34.32
CA LEU A 138 2.31 9.61 33.46
C LEU A 138 2.75 9.26 32.04
N ILE A 139 1.83 8.66 31.29
CA ILE A 139 2.05 8.25 29.89
C ILE A 139 1.53 9.34 28.95
N GLU A 140 2.41 9.89 28.12
CA GLU A 140 2.04 10.65 26.93
C GLU A 140 1.46 9.71 25.88
N LYS A 141 0.24 10.01 25.41
CA LYS A 141 -0.43 9.27 24.34
C LYS A 141 -0.60 10.17 23.13
N THR A 142 0.02 9.78 22.02
CA THR A 142 -0.09 10.50 20.74
C THR A 142 -0.86 9.66 19.72
N GLN A 143 -1.76 10.31 18.98
CA GLN A 143 -2.52 9.70 17.89
C GLN A 143 -2.72 10.71 16.76
N PHE A 144 -2.96 10.22 15.55
CA PHE A 144 -3.20 11.09 14.41
C PHE A 144 -4.40 10.69 13.56
N THR A 145 -4.84 11.65 12.75
CA THR A 145 -5.72 11.41 11.62
C THR A 145 -5.15 12.06 10.37
N LEU A 146 -5.53 11.53 9.21
CA LEU A 146 -5.17 12.07 7.91
C LEU A 146 -6.43 12.37 7.12
N SER A 147 -6.68 13.64 6.77
CA SER A 147 -7.88 14.02 6.03
C SER A 147 -7.78 13.66 4.54
N LYS A 148 -8.90 13.74 3.80
CA LYS A 148 -8.92 13.60 2.33
C LYS A 148 -7.96 14.55 1.62
N ASN A 149 -7.72 15.72 2.21
CA ASN A 149 -6.82 16.74 1.67
C ASN A 149 -5.39 16.62 2.21
N PHE A 150 -5.07 15.54 2.93
CA PHE A 150 -3.76 15.31 3.55
C PHE A 150 -3.42 16.30 4.67
N ILE A 151 -4.44 16.78 5.38
CA ILE A 151 -4.22 17.49 6.64
C ILE A 151 -3.96 16.44 7.71
N ILE A 152 -2.78 16.50 8.32
CA ILE A 152 -2.38 15.63 9.43
C ILE A 152 -2.80 16.32 10.70
N THR A 153 -3.65 15.69 11.50
CA THR A 153 -4.01 16.19 12.83
C THR A 153 -3.38 15.28 13.86
N VAL A 154 -2.46 15.80 14.67
CA VAL A 154 -1.82 15.06 15.76
C VAL A 154 -2.43 15.54 17.07
N LYS A 155 -2.94 14.61 17.86
CA LYS A 155 -3.46 14.83 19.20
C LYS A 155 -2.54 14.13 20.19
N THR A 156 -2.05 14.89 21.16
CA THR A 156 -1.17 14.40 22.22
C THR A 156 -1.81 14.71 23.55
N GLU A 157 -2.00 13.68 24.36
CA GLU A 157 -2.51 13.77 25.73
C GLU A 157 -1.38 13.45 26.71
N TYR A 158 -1.10 14.36 27.63
CA TYR A 158 -0.13 14.17 28.70
C TYR A 158 -0.60 14.90 29.95
N ASP A 159 -0.62 14.23 31.09
CA ASP A 159 -1.04 14.82 32.37
C ASP A 159 -2.39 15.56 32.30
N ASN A 160 -3.42 14.89 31.75
CA ASN A 160 -4.76 15.43 31.47
C ASN A 160 -4.81 16.67 30.54
N ASN A 161 -3.68 17.08 29.96
CA ASN A 161 -3.61 18.16 28.99
C ASN A 161 -3.66 17.58 27.57
N LEU A 162 -4.62 18.06 26.78
CA LEU A 162 -4.76 17.69 25.38
C LEU A 162 -4.21 18.81 24.49
N THR A 163 -3.17 18.49 23.72
CA THR A 163 -2.66 19.35 22.65
C THR A 163 -3.12 18.80 21.30
N THR A 164 -3.62 19.68 20.43
CA THR A 164 -3.91 19.33 19.02
C THR A 164 -3.08 20.22 18.11
N LYS A 165 -2.35 19.60 17.18
CA LYS A 165 -1.59 20.29 16.14
C LYS A 165 -2.07 19.83 14.77
N HIS A 166 -2.20 20.78 13.86
CA HIS A 166 -2.55 20.52 12.47
C HIS A 166 -1.35 20.81 11.58
N TYR A 167 -1.13 19.94 10.60
CA TYR A 167 -0.06 20.06 9.63
C TYR A 167 -0.59 19.85 8.23
N TYR A 168 0.07 20.45 7.25
CA TYR A 168 -0.19 20.21 5.84
C TYR A 168 1.09 19.74 5.15
N LEU A 169 0.91 18.88 4.15
CA LEU A 169 1.98 18.48 3.24
C LEU A 169 2.13 19.53 2.14
N HIS A 170 3.30 20.17 2.07
CA HIS A 170 3.64 21.10 1.00
C HIS A 170 4.18 20.34 -0.24
N GLN A 171 4.10 20.95 -1.41
CA GLN A 171 4.43 20.31 -2.70
C GLN A 171 5.91 19.89 -2.83
N ASP A 172 6.79 20.45 -2.01
CA ASP A 172 8.21 20.08 -1.93
C ASP A 172 8.47 18.82 -1.07
N GLY A 173 7.43 18.25 -0.44
CA GLY A 173 7.55 17.10 0.45
C GLY A 173 7.78 17.45 1.92
N TYR A 174 7.76 18.73 2.29
CA TYR A 174 7.90 19.13 3.69
C TYR A 174 6.54 19.25 4.39
N ILE A 175 6.42 18.61 5.55
CA ILE A 175 5.33 18.84 6.49
C ILE A 175 5.51 20.20 7.16
N LYS A 176 4.45 21.02 7.16
CA LYS A 176 4.44 22.34 7.81
C LYS A 176 3.28 22.43 8.79
N GLN A 177 3.54 22.94 9.99
CA GLN A 177 2.50 23.17 10.98
C GLN A 177 1.61 24.34 10.53
N GLN A 178 0.29 24.17 10.65
CA GLN A 178 -0.66 25.27 10.51
C GLN A 178 -0.56 26.15 11.75
N LYS A 179 -0.48 27.47 11.52
CA LYS A 179 -0.51 28.47 12.59
C LYS A 179 -1.92 28.70 13.08
#